data_AF-A0A7V0NEK9-F1
#
_entry.id   AF-A0A7V0NEK9-F1
#
_cell.length_a   1.000
_cell.length_b   1.000
_cell.length_c   1.000
_cell.angle_alpha   90.00
_cell.angle_beta   90.00
_cell.angle_gamma   90.00
#
_symmetry.space_group_name_H-M   'P 1'
#
loop_
_entity.id
_entity.type
_entity.pdbx_description
1 polymer ?
#
loop_
_entity_poly.entity_id
_entity_poly.type
_entity_poly.pdbx_seq_one_letter_code
_entity_poly.pdbx_strand_id
1 'polypeptide(L)'
;MRKDRLIQERIHDPYYEEKKYPDGVVCPNCKAIYKDGRWVWPEKGEKLADKDELLCPACRRIRDRYPAGAVVLSGNYFKNHKEEILNLINNIIDEEAARSPLKKLINIEEKEESLVFNFTSDSLARRVGESVARAHKG
;
A
#
# COMPACT_ATOMS: atom_id res chain seq x y z
N MET A 1 0.81 31.68 -5.46
CA MET A 1 0.60 31.14 -4.09
C MET A 1 -0.49 30.09 -4.15
N ARG A 2 -0.17 28.81 -3.92
CA ARG A 2 -1.18 27.74 -3.92
C ARG A 2 -1.89 27.73 -2.56
N LYS A 3 -3.13 28.24 -2.55
CA LYS A 3 -4.11 27.97 -1.48
C LYS A 3 -4.56 26.50 -1.62
N ASP A 4 -5.03 25.90 -0.54
CA ASP A 4 -5.45 24.50 -0.39
C ASP A 4 -4.42 23.56 0.26
N ARG A 5 -3.98 23.92 1.48
CA ARG A 5 -3.79 22.92 2.54
C ARG A 5 -5.04 22.93 3.40
N LEU A 6 -6.09 22.23 2.96
CA LEU A 6 -7.06 21.68 3.90
C LEU A 6 -6.25 20.73 4.79
N ILE A 7 -6.02 21.12 6.04
CA ILE A 7 -5.48 20.21 7.06
C ILE A 7 -6.58 19.17 7.24
N GLN A 8 -6.47 18.04 6.54
CA GLN A 8 -7.34 16.90 6.79
C GLN A 8 -7.13 16.51 8.24
N GLU A 9 -8.22 16.47 9.02
CA GLU A 9 -8.23 15.89 10.36
C GLU A 9 -7.51 14.54 10.30
N ARG A 10 -6.64 14.25 11.28
CA ARG A 10 -6.01 12.93 11.42
C ARG A 10 -7.14 11.90 11.50
N ILE A 11 -7.42 11.24 10.37
CA ILE A 11 -8.30 10.08 10.33
C ILE A 11 -7.63 9.09 11.28
N HIS A 12 -8.25 8.85 12.44
CA HIS A 12 -7.80 7.79 13.34
C HIS A 12 -7.93 6.48 12.59
N ASP A 13 -6.83 6.03 12.00
CA ASP A 13 -6.83 4.83 11.21
C ASP A 13 -6.69 3.64 12.17
N PRO A 14 -7.71 2.77 12.33
CA PRO A 14 -7.70 1.69 13.32
C PRO A 14 -6.58 0.66 13.06
N TYR A 15 -5.95 0.71 11.88
CA TYR A 15 -4.81 -0.11 11.53
C TYR A 15 -3.47 0.57 11.83
N TYR A 16 -3.44 1.90 11.94
CA TYR A 16 -2.27 2.73 12.21
C TYR A 16 -2.64 3.87 13.14
N GLU A 17 -2.48 3.64 14.42
CA GLU A 17 -2.14 4.67 15.40
C GLU A 17 -1.95 3.95 16.75
N GLU A 18 -0.78 4.15 17.35
CA GLU A 18 -0.52 3.93 18.79
C GLU A 18 -0.37 2.50 19.34
N LYS A 19 -0.57 1.43 18.54
CA LYS A 19 -0.16 0.09 19.00
C LYS A 19 1.37 -0.03 19.06
N LYS A 20 1.92 0.06 20.28
CA LYS A 20 3.26 -0.45 20.59
C LYS A 20 3.19 -1.97 20.50
N TYR A 21 3.69 -2.51 19.39
CA TYR A 21 3.90 -3.96 19.28
C TYR A 21 5.13 -4.34 20.11
N PRO A 22 5.18 -5.55 20.68
CA PRO A 22 6.43 -6.06 21.24
C PRO A 22 7.52 -6.08 20.16
N ASP A 23 8.73 -5.71 20.54
CA ASP A 23 9.85 -5.73 19.61
C ASP A 23 10.19 -7.18 19.21
N GLY A 24 10.49 -7.40 17.94
CA GLY A 24 10.80 -8.71 17.37
C GLY A 24 9.60 -9.56 16.95
N VAL A 25 8.35 -9.08 17.08
CA VAL A 25 7.18 -9.83 16.57
C VAL A 25 7.22 -9.96 15.05
N VAL A 26 6.73 -11.08 14.54
CA VAL A 26 6.74 -11.40 13.12
C VAL A 26 5.31 -11.47 12.57
N CYS A 27 5.10 -10.92 11.38
CA CYS A 27 3.85 -11.09 10.67
C CYS A 27 3.78 -12.51 10.08
N PRO A 28 2.82 -13.35 10.48
CA PRO A 28 2.76 -14.72 9.97
C PRO A 28 2.52 -14.79 8.46
N ASN A 29 1.87 -13.77 7.87
CA ASN A 29 1.54 -13.73 6.45
C ASN A 29 2.71 -13.25 5.57
N CYS A 30 3.29 -12.09 5.87
CA CYS A 30 4.34 -11.51 5.02
C CYS A 30 5.74 -11.63 5.59
N LYS A 31 5.92 -12.17 6.80
CA LYS A 31 7.21 -12.34 7.48
C LYS A 31 7.95 -11.05 7.82
N ALA A 32 7.30 -9.89 7.67
CA ALA A 32 7.82 -8.63 8.18
C ALA A 32 7.99 -8.70 9.70
N ILE A 33 9.02 -8.04 10.23
CA ILE A 33 9.32 -7.99 11.66
C ILE A 33 9.04 -6.57 12.17
N TYR A 34 8.50 -6.45 13.37
CA TYR A 34 8.47 -5.17 14.07
C TYR A 34 9.78 -4.98 14.83
N LYS A 35 10.56 -3.96 14.46
CA LYS A 35 11.85 -3.62 15.05
C LYS A 35 11.98 -2.11 15.17
N ASP A 36 12.42 -1.61 16.33
CA ASP A 36 12.68 -0.18 16.57
C ASP A 36 11.45 0.71 16.23
N GLY A 37 10.26 0.24 16.61
CA GLY A 37 9.02 0.99 16.42
C GLY A 37 8.41 0.93 15.02
N ARG A 38 8.99 0.16 14.08
CA ARG A 38 8.54 0.06 12.68
C ARG A 38 8.50 -1.37 12.18
N TRP A 39 7.66 -1.64 11.18
CA TRP A 39 7.71 -2.91 10.45
C TRP A 39 8.74 -2.84 9.33
N VAL A 40 9.64 -3.80 9.30
CA VAL A 40 10.72 -3.95 8.29
C VAL A 40 10.72 -5.34 7.71
N TRP A 41 11.36 -5.49 6.55
CA TRP A 41 11.68 -6.82 6.02
C TRP A 41 12.79 -7.46 6.87
N PRO A 42 12.74 -8.78 7.07
CA PRO A 42 13.80 -9.49 7.79
C PRO A 42 15.12 -9.37 7.04
N GLU A 43 16.22 -9.28 7.77
CA GLU A 43 17.56 -9.35 7.18
C GLU A 43 17.84 -10.76 6.65
N LYS A 44 18.74 -10.87 5.66
CA LYS A 44 19.09 -12.17 5.07
C LYS A 44 19.69 -13.08 6.15
N GLY A 45 19.03 -14.21 6.42
CA GLY A 45 19.47 -15.18 7.43
C GLY A 45 18.96 -14.90 8.85
N GLU A 46 18.12 -13.89 9.03
CA GLU A 46 17.45 -13.64 10.31
C GLU A 46 16.51 -14.80 10.66
N LYS A 47 16.73 -15.40 11.83
CA LYS A 47 15.89 -16.50 12.32
C LYS A 47 14.57 -15.94 12.86
N LEU A 48 13.48 -16.35 12.22
CA LEU A 48 12.11 -15.99 12.63
C LEU A 48 11.43 -17.05 13.50
N ALA A 49 12.11 -18.18 13.73
CA ALA A 49 11.60 -19.23 14.61
C ALA A 49 11.48 -18.71 16.05
N ASP A 50 10.46 -19.20 16.77
CA ASP A 50 10.20 -18.90 18.18
C ASP A 50 9.90 -17.41 18.48
N LYS A 51 9.60 -16.61 17.44
CA LYS A 51 9.12 -15.23 17.59
C LYS A 51 7.61 -15.20 17.76
N ASP A 52 7.13 -14.29 18.60
CA ASP A 52 5.71 -13.99 18.72
C ASP A 52 5.11 -13.55 17.36
N GLU A 53 3.94 -14.07 17.04
CA GLU A 53 3.28 -13.79 15.75
C GLU A 53 2.15 -12.77 15.90
N LEU A 54 2.25 -11.67 15.14
CA LEU A 54 1.20 -10.64 15.07
C LEU A 54 1.05 -10.14 13.64
N LEU A 55 -0.18 -10.10 13.12
CA LEU A 55 -0.42 -9.55 11.79
C LEU A 55 -0.04 -8.07 11.72
N CYS A 56 0.80 -7.73 10.75
CA CYS A 56 1.14 -6.34 10.48
C CYS A 56 -0.11 -5.56 10.01
N PRO A 57 -0.13 -4.23 10.19
CA PRO A 57 -1.24 -3.38 9.74
C PRO A 57 -1.72 -3.62 8.30
N ALA A 58 -0.79 -3.81 7.36
CA ALA A 58 -1.11 -4.04 5.96
C ALA A 58 -1.79 -5.40 5.72
N CYS A 59 -1.28 -6.47 6.35
CA CYS A 59 -1.92 -7.79 6.24
C CYS A 59 -3.29 -7.83 6.93
N ARG A 60 -3.50 -7.04 7.99
CA ARG A 60 -4.83 -6.84 8.57
C ARG A 60 -5.79 -6.15 7.58
N ARG A 61 -5.39 -5.04 6.95
CA ARG A 61 -6.20 -4.36 5.91
C ARG A 61 -6.55 -5.27 4.73
N ILE A 62 -5.59 -6.08 4.27
CA ILE A 62 -5.83 -7.05 3.17
C ILE A 62 -6.88 -8.07 3.58
N ARG A 63 -6.73 -8.67 4.78
CA ARG A 63 -7.68 -9.65 5.29
C ARG A 63 -9.09 -9.06 5.42
N ASP A 64 -9.18 -7.84 5.93
CA ASP A 64 -10.46 -7.18 6.22
C ASP A 64 -11.03 -6.45 4.98
N ARG A 65 -10.29 -6.46 3.84
CA ARG A 65 -10.59 -5.71 2.61
C ARG A 65 -10.92 -4.22 2.85
N TYR A 66 -10.14 -3.59 3.72
CA TYR A 66 -10.33 -2.20 4.12
C TYR A 66 -9.19 -1.31 3.58
N PRO A 67 -9.36 -0.70 2.39
CA PRO A 67 -8.33 0.15 1.80
C PRO A 67 -8.11 1.44 2.58
N ALA A 68 -6.84 1.86 2.65
CA ALA A 68 -6.48 3.21 3.11
C ALA A 68 -6.48 4.22 1.96
N GLY A 69 -6.39 3.77 0.71
CA GLY A 69 -6.50 4.60 -0.47
C GLY A 69 -6.78 3.76 -1.71
N ALA A 70 -7.32 4.40 -2.76
CA ALA A 70 -7.62 3.74 -4.02
C ALA A 70 -7.24 4.62 -5.22
N VAL A 71 -6.93 3.97 -6.34
CA VAL A 71 -6.76 4.63 -7.65
C VAL A 71 -7.78 4.04 -8.61
N VAL A 72 -8.54 4.90 -9.28
CA VAL A 72 -9.54 4.52 -10.27
C VAL A 72 -9.05 4.95 -11.64
N LEU A 73 -8.90 3.99 -12.56
CA LEU A 73 -8.56 4.25 -13.95
C LEU A 73 -9.80 4.00 -14.81
N SER A 74 -10.13 4.95 -15.69
CA SER A 74 -11.30 4.86 -16.57
C SER A 74 -11.07 5.65 -17.85
N GLY A 75 -11.99 5.50 -18.81
CA GLY A 75 -12.00 6.23 -20.07
C GLY A 75 -11.24 5.56 -21.22
N ASN A 76 -11.45 6.08 -22.44
CA ASN A 76 -10.92 5.47 -23.67
C ASN A 76 -9.39 5.48 -23.74
N TYR A 77 -8.74 6.51 -23.18
CA TYR A 77 -7.28 6.55 -23.14
C TYR A 77 -6.72 5.37 -22.35
N PHE A 78 -7.25 5.12 -21.14
CA PHE A 78 -6.86 3.95 -20.36
C PHE A 78 -7.10 2.65 -21.13
N LYS A 79 -8.26 2.50 -21.79
CA LYS A 79 -8.56 1.30 -22.60
C LYS A 79 -7.51 1.08 -23.72
N ASN A 80 -7.05 2.15 -24.37
CA ASN A 80 -6.07 2.10 -25.45
C ASN A 80 -4.62 1.91 -24.96
N HIS A 81 -4.32 2.27 -23.71
CA HIS A 81 -2.99 2.22 -23.10
C HIS A 81 -2.93 1.27 -21.88
N LYS A 82 -3.87 0.32 -21.77
CA LYS A 82 -4.10 -0.50 -20.57
C LYS A 82 -2.81 -1.18 -20.12
N GLU A 83 -2.14 -1.88 -21.01
CA GLU A 83 -0.95 -2.67 -20.68
C GLU A 83 0.21 -1.79 -20.17
N GLU A 84 0.49 -0.68 -20.84
CA GLU A 84 1.55 0.26 -20.45
C GLU A 84 1.30 0.84 -19.05
N ILE A 85 0.06 1.27 -18.79
CA ILE A 85 -0.34 1.84 -17.50
C ILE A 85 -0.26 0.76 -16.41
N LEU A 86 -0.71 -0.47 -16.68
CA LEU A 86 -0.60 -1.58 -15.72
C LEU A 86 0.85 -1.91 -15.38
N ASN A 87 1.74 -1.92 -16.38
CA ASN A 87 3.16 -2.15 -16.16
C ASN A 87 3.79 -1.05 -15.30
N LEU A 88 3.45 0.22 -15.54
CA LEU A 88 3.89 1.33 -14.71
C LEU A 88 3.42 1.17 -13.25
N ILE A 89 2.16 0.81 -13.04
CA ILE A 89 1.59 0.61 -11.70
C ILE A 89 2.30 -0.53 -10.98
N ASN A 90 2.48 -1.68 -11.63
CA ASN A 90 3.17 -2.83 -11.03
C ASN A 90 4.60 -2.49 -10.62
N ASN A 91 5.35 -1.78 -11.47
CA ASN A 91 6.71 -1.34 -11.14
C ASN A 91 6.74 -0.45 -9.88
N ILE A 92 5.78 0.47 -9.73
CA ILE A 92 5.69 1.32 -8.54
C ILE A 92 5.33 0.50 -7.29
N ILE A 93 4.39 -0.44 -7.42
CA ILE A 93 4.00 -1.34 -6.33
C ILE A 93 5.21 -2.14 -5.86
N ASP A 94 5.98 -2.73 -6.78
CA ASP A 94 7.16 -3.53 -6.46
C ASP A 94 8.26 -2.69 -5.80
N GLU A 95 8.54 -1.50 -6.35
CA GLU A 95 9.52 -0.56 -5.78
C GLU A 95 9.16 -0.18 -4.34
N GLU A 96 7.89 0.13 -4.08
CA GLU A 96 7.44 0.57 -2.77
C GLU A 96 7.27 -0.59 -1.77
N ALA A 97 6.86 -1.76 -2.25
CA ALA A 97 6.78 -2.99 -1.45
C ALA A 97 8.17 -3.44 -1.00
N ALA A 98 9.20 -3.30 -1.84
CA ALA A 98 10.59 -3.58 -1.47
C ALA A 98 11.07 -2.65 -0.33
N ARG A 99 10.62 -1.40 -0.30
CA ARG A 99 11.01 -0.41 0.72
C ARG A 99 10.24 -0.55 2.02
N SER A 100 8.98 -0.96 1.97
CA SER A 100 8.14 -1.07 3.15
C SER A 100 7.23 -2.29 3.06
N PRO A 101 7.24 -3.18 4.07
CA PRO A 101 6.31 -4.30 4.12
C PRO A 101 4.86 -3.86 4.25
N LEU A 102 4.59 -2.59 4.58
CA LEU A 102 3.25 -2.09 4.81
C LEU A 102 2.60 -1.43 3.59
N LYS A 103 3.36 -1.25 2.50
CA LYS A 103 2.88 -0.73 1.23
C LYS A 103 2.54 -1.90 0.32
N LYS A 104 1.25 -2.20 0.18
CA LYS A 104 0.74 -3.34 -0.59
C LYS A 104 -0.51 -2.97 -1.36
N LEU A 105 -0.71 -3.66 -2.47
CA LEU A 105 -2.00 -3.75 -3.14
C LEU A 105 -2.90 -4.73 -2.37
N ILE A 106 -4.17 -4.37 -2.17
CA ILE A 106 -5.19 -5.23 -1.55
C ILE A 106 -5.84 -6.10 -2.62
N ASN A 107 -6.41 -5.46 -3.64
CA ASN A 107 -7.03 -6.12 -4.78
C ASN A 107 -7.07 -5.15 -5.97
N ILE A 108 -7.43 -5.71 -7.11
CA ILE A 108 -7.84 -4.97 -8.31
C ILE A 108 -9.29 -5.37 -8.58
N GLU A 109 -10.17 -4.39 -8.72
CA GLU A 109 -11.58 -4.60 -9.04
C GLU A 109 -11.84 -4.08 -10.45
N GLU A 110 -12.23 -4.98 -11.35
CA GLU A 110 -12.70 -4.62 -12.69
C GLU A 110 -14.20 -4.30 -12.61
N LYS A 111 -14.56 -3.09 -13.03
CA LYS A 111 -15.93 -2.61 -13.21
C LYS A 111 -16.15 -2.36 -14.71
N GLU A 112 -17.41 -2.22 -15.13
CA GLU A 112 -17.80 -2.12 -16.55
C GLU A 112 -16.94 -1.13 -17.37
N GLU A 113 -16.58 0.02 -16.81
CA GLU A 113 -15.79 1.04 -17.51
C GLU A 113 -14.52 1.49 -16.78
N SER A 114 -14.16 0.81 -15.69
CA SER A 114 -13.04 1.25 -14.84
C SER A 114 -12.32 0.11 -14.15
N LEU A 115 -11.04 0.31 -13.85
CA LEU A 115 -10.24 -0.57 -13.02
C LEU A 115 -9.89 0.16 -11.71
N VAL A 116 -10.22 -0.44 -10.57
CA VAL A 116 -9.98 0.12 -9.24
C VAL A 116 -8.87 -0.64 -8.54
N PHE A 117 -7.83 0.06 -8.13
CA PHE A 117 -6.71 -0.48 -7.36
C PHE A 117 -6.86 -0.01 -5.91
N ASN A 118 -7.04 -0.95 -5.00
CA ASN A 118 -7.17 -0.65 -3.58
C ASN A 118 -5.84 -0.92 -2.87
N PHE A 119 -5.38 0.01 -2.04
CA PHE A 119 -4.07 -0.05 -1.41
C PHE A 119 -4.16 -0.03 0.11
N THR A 120 -3.17 -0.66 0.75
CA THR A 120 -3.01 -0.61 2.20
C THR A 120 -2.45 0.72 2.70
N SER A 121 -2.08 1.66 1.83
CA SER A 121 -1.58 3.00 2.19
C SER A 121 -2.08 4.05 1.21
N ASP A 122 -2.59 5.16 1.76
CA ASP A 122 -2.92 6.40 1.06
C ASP A 122 -1.72 6.95 0.28
N SER A 123 -0.52 6.91 0.87
CA SER A 123 0.70 7.42 0.24
C SER A 123 1.11 6.62 -0.98
N LEU A 124 0.89 5.29 -0.96
CA LEU A 124 1.11 4.42 -2.13
C LEU A 124 0.08 4.73 -3.22
N ALA A 125 -1.21 4.83 -2.87
CA ALA A 125 -2.26 5.19 -3.80
C ALA A 125 -1.98 6.55 -4.48
N ARG A 126 -1.61 7.57 -3.70
CA ARG A 126 -1.23 8.89 -4.21
C ARG A 126 -0.04 8.82 -5.16
N ARG A 127 1.02 8.08 -4.78
CA ARG A 127 2.21 7.92 -5.63
C ARG A 127 1.88 7.24 -6.96
N VAL A 128 1.03 6.21 -6.94
CA VAL A 128 0.56 5.54 -8.15
C VAL A 128 -0.20 6.53 -9.04
N GLY A 129 -1.22 7.21 -8.50
CA GLY A 129 -2.02 8.18 -9.26
C GLY A 129 -1.19 9.31 -9.86
N GLU A 130 -0.28 9.91 -9.08
CA GLU A 130 0.60 10.98 -9.56
C GLU A 130 1.57 10.51 -10.64
N SER A 131 2.05 9.28 -10.59
CA SER A 131 2.96 8.75 -11.61
C SER A 131 2.24 8.43 -12.91
N VAL A 132 1.03 7.86 -12.84
CA VAL A 132 0.17 7.64 -14.02
C VAL A 132 -0.17 8.98 -14.68
N ALA A 133 -0.66 9.94 -13.90
CA ALA A 133 -1.02 11.27 -14.41
C ALA A 133 0.19 11.99 -15.05
N ARG A 134 1.39 11.84 -14.48
CA ARG A 134 2.63 12.42 -15.04
C ARG A 134 3.07 11.74 -16.33
N ALA A 135 3.00 10.41 -16.41
CA ALA A 135 3.42 9.66 -17.59
C ALA A 135 2.44 9.82 -18.76
N HIS A 136 1.14 9.97 -18.47
CA HIS A 136 0.07 9.91 -19.47
C HIS A 136 -0.75 11.20 -19.61
N LYS A 137 -0.36 12.29 -18.93
CA LYS A 137 -1.02 13.59 -18.94
C LYS A 137 -2.49 13.57 -18.45
N GLY A 138 -2.85 12.61 -17.60
CA GLY A 138 -4.20 12.44 -17.05
C GLY A 138 -4.26 11.32 -16.04
#